data_AF-A0A2I0BFZ3-F1
#
_entry.id   AF-A0A2I0BFZ3-F1
#
_cell.length_a   1.000
_cell.length_b   1.000
_cell.length_c   1.000
_cell.angle_alpha   90.00
_cell.angle_beta   90.00
_cell.angle_gamma   90.00
#
_symmetry.space_group_name_H-M   'P 1'
#
loop_
_entity.id
_entity.type
_entity.pdbx_description
1 polymer ?
#
loop_
_entity_poly.entity_id
_entity_poly.type
_entity_poly.pdbx_seq_one_letter_code
_entity_poly.pdbx_strand_id
1 'polypeptide(L)'
;MRGLSLKMLKKITNPVLLRSDLLMVVLNRDSHWILVVLDLKAKQICIFDSIKNPAHKDVVFKLVEVLYQESESFQSFAISEWPVIYVELLPRQSSSSDCGVFVMKYMERLLDISDGEWSWRQYLNWQVEMNVFRAQIAYDIIKFGEQFAKEPAKDTKFCNI
;
A
#
# COMPACT_ATOMS: atom_id res chain seq x y z
N MET A 1 -4.54 21.81 -3.43
CA MET A 1 -4.34 20.34 -3.30
C MET A 1 -5.12 19.69 -2.15
N ARG A 2 -5.31 20.31 -0.97
CA ARG A 2 -6.10 19.71 0.15
C ARG A 2 -7.57 19.35 -0.20
N GLY A 3 -8.19 20.05 -1.14
CA GLY A 3 -9.60 19.84 -1.47
C GLY A 3 -9.91 18.59 -2.31
N LEU A 4 -8.94 18.02 -3.04
CA LEU A 4 -9.19 16.83 -3.87
C LEU A 4 -9.01 15.54 -3.06
N SER A 5 -8.06 15.51 -2.12
CA SER A 5 -7.80 14.34 -1.27
C SER A 5 -8.95 14.09 -0.28
N LEU A 6 -9.48 15.14 0.36
CA LEU A 6 -10.63 15.03 1.25
C LEU A 6 -11.90 14.55 0.52
N LYS A 7 -12.09 14.94 -0.75
CA LYS A 7 -13.20 14.46 -1.58
C LYS A 7 -13.11 12.95 -1.84
N MET A 8 -11.91 12.38 -1.96
CA MET A 8 -11.74 10.94 -2.15
C MET A 8 -11.98 10.17 -0.85
N LEU A 9 -11.57 10.71 0.31
CA LEU A 9 -11.89 10.11 1.61
C LEU A 9 -13.40 10.00 1.82
N LYS A 10 -14.17 11.02 1.42
CA LYS A 10 -15.64 10.98 1.47
C LYS A 10 -16.28 9.91 0.58
N LYS A 11 -15.55 9.34 -0.39
CA LYS A 11 -16.03 8.21 -1.20
C LYS A 11 -15.86 6.86 -0.48
N ILE A 12 -15.04 6.80 0.57
CA ILE A 12 -14.88 5.61 1.41
C ILE A 12 -16.02 5.59 2.43
N THR A 13 -17.16 5.04 2.01
CA THR A 13 -18.38 4.98 2.82
C THR A 13 -18.48 3.67 3.62
N ASN A 14 -19.38 3.60 4.60
CA ASN A 14 -19.67 2.36 5.34
C ASN A 14 -19.92 1.14 4.41
N PRO A 15 -20.74 1.21 3.34
CA PRO A 15 -20.87 0.10 2.39
C PRO A 15 -19.59 -0.28 1.64
N VAL A 16 -18.63 0.64 1.48
CA VAL A 16 -17.32 0.34 0.90
C VAL A 16 -16.48 -0.43 1.91
N LEU A 17 -16.42 0.05 3.14
CA LEU A 17 -15.67 -0.60 4.21
C LEU A 17 -16.23 -2.00 4.54
N LEU A 18 -17.56 -2.17 4.59
CA LEU A 18 -18.20 -3.45 4.91
C LEU A 18 -17.97 -4.54 3.85
N ARG A 19 -17.67 -4.18 2.60
CA ARG A 19 -17.41 -5.15 1.51
C ARG A 19 -15.92 -5.36 1.22
N SER A 20 -15.06 -4.74 2.00
CA SER A 20 -13.61 -4.79 1.80
C SER A 20 -12.98 -5.52 2.97
N ASP A 21 -12.02 -6.40 2.71
CA ASP A 21 -11.25 -7.05 3.78
C ASP A 21 -10.09 -6.15 4.23
N LEU A 22 -9.42 -5.49 3.29
CA LEU A 22 -8.24 -4.69 3.51
C LEU A 22 -8.40 -3.29 2.93
N LEU A 23 -8.01 -2.27 3.68
CA LEU A 23 -7.76 -0.93 3.16
C LEU A 23 -6.25 -0.62 3.26
N MET A 24 -5.61 -0.45 2.12
CA MET A 24 -4.16 -0.26 2.00
C MET A 24 -3.82 1.21 1.79
N VAL A 25 -2.94 1.77 2.62
CA VAL A 25 -2.49 3.15 2.57
C VAL A 25 -0.96 3.17 2.46
N VAL A 26 -0.47 3.73 1.36
CA VAL A 26 0.97 3.95 1.16
C VAL A 26 1.37 5.28 1.76
N LEU A 27 2.39 5.27 2.61
CA LEU A 27 2.96 6.47 3.20
C LEU A 27 4.40 6.64 2.71
N ASN A 28 4.77 7.89 2.40
CA ASN A 28 6.15 8.27 2.18
C ASN A 28 6.55 9.32 3.22
N ARG A 29 7.64 9.06 3.94
CA ARG A 29 8.28 10.03 4.83
C ARG A 29 9.78 9.98 4.61
N ASP A 30 10.40 11.14 4.39
CA ASP A 30 11.85 11.28 4.23
C ASP A 30 12.44 10.31 3.19
N SER A 31 11.77 10.17 2.05
CA SER A 31 12.13 9.24 0.95
C SER A 31 12.00 7.75 1.28
N HIS A 32 11.41 7.40 2.41
CA HIS A 32 11.13 6.01 2.77
C HIS A 32 9.64 5.69 2.63
N TRP A 33 9.34 4.63 1.88
CA TRP A 33 7.99 4.17 1.61
C TRP A 33 7.61 3.02 2.56
N ILE A 34 6.43 3.13 3.19
CA ILE A 34 5.84 2.08 4.00
C ILE A 34 4.40 1.81 3.56
N LEU A 35 3.92 0.62 3.91
CA LEU A 35 2.54 0.23 3.71
C LEU A 35 1.83 0.10 5.05
N VAL A 36 0.72 0.82 5.22
CA VAL A 36 -0.21 0.68 6.33
C VAL A 36 -1.44 -0.06 5.81
N VAL A 37 -1.87 -1.11 6.51
CA VAL A 37 -3.05 -1.88 6.15
C VAL A 37 -4.03 -1.83 7.31
N LEU A 38 -5.21 -1.28 7.06
CA LEU A 38 -6.36 -1.46 7.94
C LEU A 38 -6.98 -2.80 7.56
N ASP A 39 -6.76 -3.81 8.41
CA ASP A 39 -7.41 -5.11 8.31
C ASP A 39 -8.82 -4.97 8.91
N LEU A 40 -9.81 -4.82 8.04
CA LEU A 40 -11.19 -4.52 8.42
C LEU A 40 -11.87 -5.73 9.07
N LYS A 41 -11.40 -6.94 8.76
CA LYS A 41 -11.91 -8.20 9.30
C LYS A 41 -11.36 -8.46 10.71
N ALA A 42 -10.06 -8.31 10.89
CA ALA A 42 -9.40 -8.49 12.19
C ALA A 42 -9.48 -7.23 13.08
N LYS A 43 -9.93 -6.09 12.53
CA LYS A 43 -10.02 -4.78 13.21
C LYS A 43 -8.68 -4.36 13.82
N GLN A 44 -7.63 -4.38 13.00
CA GLN A 44 -6.28 -3.99 13.39
C GLN A 44 -5.60 -3.16 12.29
N ILE A 45 -4.57 -2.42 12.67
CA ILE A 45 -3.77 -1.60 11.76
C ILE A 45 -2.37 -2.20 11.69
N CYS A 46 -2.00 -2.75 10.55
CA CYS A 46 -0.72 -3.41 10.32
C CYS A 46 0.26 -2.49 9.59
N ILE A 47 1.49 -2.37 10.11
CA ILE A 47 2.58 -1.63 9.49
C ILE A 47 3.54 -2.61 8.83
N PHE A 48 3.65 -2.50 7.50
CA PHE A 48 4.60 -3.22 6.67
C PHE A 48 5.70 -2.29 6.21
N ASP A 49 6.91 -2.57 6.67
CA ASP A 49 8.04 -1.66 6.54
C ASP A 49 9.30 -2.46 6.25
N SER A 50 9.95 -2.22 5.12
CA SER A 50 11.17 -2.94 4.73
C SER A 50 12.41 -2.47 5.50
N ILE A 51 12.39 -1.26 6.09
CA ILE A 51 13.45 -0.74 6.97
C ILE A 51 12.83 -0.46 8.34
N LYS A 52 13.08 -1.35 9.31
CA LYS A 52 12.46 -1.20 10.62
C LYS A 52 12.79 0.15 11.26
N ASN A 53 11.78 1.02 11.36
CA ASN A 53 11.88 2.29 12.06
C ASN A 53 10.66 2.48 12.98
N PRO A 54 10.82 2.31 14.30
CA PRO A 54 9.74 2.50 15.26
C PRO A 54 9.06 3.86 15.20
N ALA A 55 9.76 4.92 14.75
CA ALA A 55 9.20 6.26 14.62
C ALA A 55 8.06 6.35 13.58
N HIS A 56 7.93 5.37 12.69
CA HIS A 56 6.81 5.32 11.75
C HIS A 56 5.47 5.07 12.45
N LYS A 57 5.45 4.55 13.68
CA LYS A 57 4.21 4.43 14.47
C LYS A 57 3.53 5.78 14.66
N ASP A 58 4.28 6.84 14.96
CA ASP A 58 3.73 8.18 15.17
C ASP A 58 3.07 8.74 13.90
N VAL A 59 3.64 8.41 12.73
CA VAL A 59 3.08 8.78 11.42
C VAL A 59 1.77 8.05 11.18
N VAL A 60 1.70 6.76 11.54
CA VAL A 60 0.47 5.97 11.43
C VAL A 60 -0.62 6.47 12.38
N PHE A 61 -0.28 6.83 13.63
CA PHE A 61 -1.27 7.41 14.55
C PHE A 61 -1.87 8.71 14.01
N LYS A 62 -1.04 9.60 13.44
CA LYS A 62 -1.52 10.83 12.80
C LYS A 62 -2.40 10.55 11.59
N LEU A 63 -2.07 9.53 10.77
CA LEU A 63 -2.93 9.10 9.68
C LEU A 63 -4.31 8.67 10.21
N VAL A 64 -4.34 7.81 11.22
CA VAL A 64 -5.59 7.29 11.82
C VAL A 64 -6.43 8.41 12.40
N GLU A 65 -5.80 9.36 13.11
CA GLU A 65 -6.47 10.55 13.62
C GLU A 65 -7.11 11.36 12.49
N VAL A 66 -6.39 11.63 11.40
CA VAL A 66 -6.94 12.35 10.25
C VAL A 66 -8.08 11.57 9.59
N LEU A 67 -7.94 10.26 9.39
CA LEU A 67 -9.01 9.43 8.81
C LEU A 67 -10.25 9.46 9.70
N TYR A 68 -10.08 9.36 11.01
CA TYR A 68 -11.16 9.43 11.99
C TYR A 68 -11.84 10.80 11.99
N GLN A 69 -11.09 11.90 12.01
CA GLN A 69 -11.68 13.25 12.04
C GLN A 69 -12.40 13.62 10.75
N GLU A 70 -11.89 13.18 9.60
CA GLU A 70 -12.37 13.62 8.29
C GLU A 70 -13.47 12.70 7.68
N SER A 71 -13.83 11.59 8.34
CA SER A 71 -14.81 10.63 7.81
C SER A 71 -15.68 9.97 8.88
N GLU A 72 -16.99 10.21 8.80
CA GLU A 72 -18.00 9.53 9.62
C GLU A 72 -17.94 7.99 9.47
N SER A 73 -17.52 7.49 8.31
CA SER A 73 -17.42 6.04 8.10
C SER A 73 -16.25 5.43 8.89
N PHE A 74 -15.13 6.13 8.99
CA PHE A 74 -14.02 5.70 9.84
C PHE A 74 -14.35 5.84 11.33
N GLN A 75 -15.14 6.84 11.72
CA GLN A 75 -15.69 6.96 13.09
C GLN A 75 -16.63 5.81 13.42
N SER A 76 -17.55 5.46 12.51
CA SER A 76 -18.49 4.34 12.67
C SER A 76 -17.80 2.99 12.86
N PHE A 77 -16.60 2.83 12.31
CA PHE A 77 -15.78 1.63 12.47
C PHE A 77 -14.87 1.67 13.71
N ALA A 78 -14.86 2.79 14.44
CA ALA A 78 -14.02 3.05 15.61
C ALA A 78 -12.53 2.74 15.35
N ILE A 79 -12.01 3.13 14.17
CA ILE A 79 -10.65 2.77 13.75
C ILE A 79 -9.55 3.31 14.69
N SER A 80 -9.86 4.36 15.46
CA SER A 80 -8.97 4.95 16.47
C SER A 80 -8.74 4.03 17.67
N GLU A 81 -9.61 3.05 17.89
CA GLU A 81 -9.51 2.06 18.98
C GLU A 81 -8.75 0.80 18.55
N TRP A 82 -8.42 0.65 17.27
CA TRP A 82 -7.82 -0.56 16.74
C TRP A 82 -6.34 -0.66 17.14
N PRO A 83 -5.85 -1.86 17.49
CA PRO A 83 -4.45 -2.04 17.82
C PRO A 83 -3.57 -1.80 16.58
N VAL A 84 -2.48 -1.06 16.79
CA VAL A 84 -1.44 -0.83 15.77
C VAL A 84 -0.33 -1.88 15.93
N ILE A 85 -0.28 -2.80 14.97
CA ILE A 85 0.66 -3.92 14.90
C ILE A 85 1.78 -3.59 13.95
N TYR A 86 3.02 -3.66 14.44
CA TYR A 86 4.19 -3.61 13.58
C TYR A 86 4.55 -5.03 13.16
N VAL A 87 4.52 -5.33 11.86
CA VAL A 87 4.74 -6.71 11.40
C VAL A 87 6.24 -7.02 11.47
N GLU A 88 6.59 -7.91 12.39
CA GLU A 88 7.99 -8.20 12.73
C GLU A 88 8.66 -9.11 11.70
N LEU A 89 7.96 -10.18 11.31
CA LEU A 89 8.49 -11.18 10.39
C LEU A 89 8.11 -10.78 8.97
N LEU A 90 8.95 -9.98 8.33
CA LEU A 90 8.81 -9.53 6.94
C LEU A 90 10.14 -9.66 6.21
N PRO A 91 10.13 -9.86 4.87
CA PRO A 91 11.32 -9.61 4.07
C PRO A 91 11.78 -8.17 4.26
N ARG A 92 13.09 -7.98 4.48
CA ARG A 92 13.67 -6.66 4.75
C ARG A 92 14.56 -6.23 3.61
N GLN A 93 14.67 -4.92 3.42
CA GLN A 93 15.62 -4.39 2.46
C GLN A 93 17.00 -4.22 3.10
N SER A 94 18.04 -4.38 2.29
CA SER A 94 19.41 -4.01 2.61
C SER A 94 19.95 -2.90 1.71
N SER A 95 19.14 -2.38 0.78
CA SER A 95 19.46 -1.25 -0.09
C SER A 95 18.80 0.05 0.39
N SER A 96 19.14 1.19 -0.23
CA SER A 96 18.53 2.50 0.06
C SER A 96 17.36 2.86 -0.87
N SER A 97 17.01 2.04 -1.85
CA SER A 97 16.09 2.42 -2.94
C SER A 97 15.01 1.38 -3.27
N ASP A 98 14.98 0.24 -2.58
CA ASP A 98 14.00 -0.82 -2.83
C ASP A 98 12.66 -0.64 -2.08
N CYS A 99 12.52 0.30 -1.14
CA CYS A 99 11.34 0.39 -0.27
C CYS A 99 10.01 0.45 -1.03
N GLY A 100 9.95 1.16 -2.16
CA GLY A 100 8.77 1.20 -3.02
C GLY A 100 8.45 -0.16 -3.67
N VAL A 101 9.48 -0.93 -4.06
CA VAL A 101 9.31 -2.29 -4.61
C VAL A 101 8.80 -3.25 -3.53
N PHE A 102 9.35 -3.17 -2.32
CA PHE A 102 8.85 -3.95 -1.19
C PHE A 102 7.39 -3.64 -0.88
N VAL A 103 7.00 -2.35 -0.86
CA VAL A 103 5.59 -1.94 -0.68
C VAL A 103 4.68 -2.61 -1.71
N MET A 104 5.06 -2.59 -3.00
CA MET A 104 4.27 -3.24 -4.06
C MET A 104 4.18 -4.76 -3.86
N LYS A 105 5.30 -5.43 -3.55
CA LYS A 105 5.31 -6.88 -3.32
C LYS A 105 4.51 -7.28 -2.06
N TYR A 106 4.49 -6.45 -1.01
CA TYR A 106 3.62 -6.67 0.16
C TYR A 106 2.15 -6.63 -0.25
N MET A 107 1.73 -5.62 -1.02
CA MET A 107 0.35 -5.52 -1.51
C MET A 107 -0.03 -6.72 -2.36
N GLU A 108 0.82 -7.08 -3.32
CA GLU A 108 0.61 -8.23 -4.20
C GLU A 108 0.40 -9.50 -3.39
N ARG A 109 1.26 -9.76 -2.39
CA ARG A 109 1.10 -10.95 -1.54
C ARG A 109 -0.18 -10.91 -0.73
N LEU A 110 -0.54 -9.76 -0.14
CA LEU A 110 -1.74 -9.60 0.67
C LEU A 110 -3.04 -9.73 -0.15
N LEU A 111 -2.99 -9.39 -1.44
CA LEU A 111 -4.13 -9.50 -2.37
C LEU A 111 -4.25 -10.87 -3.03
N ASP A 112 -3.19 -11.68 -3.00
CA ASP A 112 -3.21 -13.03 -3.54
C ASP A 112 -4.01 -13.97 -2.62
N ILE A 113 -5.25 -14.20 -3.03
CA ILE A 113 -6.26 -15.05 -2.39
C ILE A 113 -6.18 -16.52 -2.80
N SER A 114 -5.12 -16.96 -3.49
CA SER A 114 -4.97 -18.38 -3.83
C SER A 114 -4.95 -19.23 -2.57
N ASP A 115 -5.79 -20.27 -2.55
CA ASP A 115 -6.08 -21.10 -1.37
C ASP A 115 -4.81 -21.76 -0.81
N GLY A 116 -4.49 -21.48 0.45
CA GLY A 116 -3.42 -22.13 1.20
C GLY A 116 -2.98 -21.36 2.44
N GLU A 117 -2.55 -22.08 3.47
CA GLU A 117 -1.81 -21.50 4.59
C GLU A 117 -0.47 -20.96 4.09
N TRP A 118 -0.21 -19.68 4.32
CA TRP A 118 1.05 -19.04 3.93
C TRP A 118 1.62 -18.22 5.08
N SER A 119 2.93 -17.97 5.03
CA SER A 119 3.56 -17.06 5.99
C SER A 119 4.71 -16.28 5.36
N TRP A 120 4.98 -15.10 5.92
CA TRP A 120 6.11 -14.26 5.51
C TRP A 120 7.47 -14.96 5.56
N ARG A 121 7.61 -16.08 6.31
CA ARG A 121 8.84 -16.89 6.34
C ARG A 121 9.26 -17.38 4.96
N GLN A 122 8.30 -17.67 4.08
CA GLN A 122 8.57 -18.15 2.72
C GLN A 122 9.18 -17.06 1.83
N TYR A 123 9.07 -15.78 2.24
CA TYR A 123 9.39 -14.64 1.40
C TYR A 123 10.60 -13.85 1.89
N LEU A 124 11.25 -14.23 2.99
CA LEU A 124 12.29 -13.44 3.67
C LEU A 124 13.48 -13.06 2.77
N ASN A 125 13.73 -13.80 1.69
CA ASN A 125 14.85 -13.58 0.78
C ASN A 125 14.55 -12.63 -0.38
N TRP A 126 13.42 -11.92 -0.43
CA TRP A 126 13.05 -11.03 -1.55
C TRP A 126 14.14 -10.07 -2.01
N GLN A 127 15.03 -9.60 -1.13
CA GLN A 127 16.09 -8.67 -1.50
C GLN A 127 16.97 -9.20 -2.66
N VAL A 128 17.18 -10.50 -2.79
CA VAL A 128 17.99 -11.08 -3.89
C VAL A 128 17.26 -11.06 -5.23
N GLU A 129 15.93 -10.98 -5.20
CA GLU A 129 15.04 -10.99 -6.38
C GLU A 129 14.72 -9.57 -6.88
N MET A 130 15.25 -8.51 -6.27
CA MET A 130 14.83 -7.12 -6.58
C MET A 130 14.99 -6.75 -8.05
N ASN A 131 16.05 -7.23 -8.71
CA ASN A 131 16.25 -6.99 -10.14
C ASN A 131 15.14 -7.65 -10.98
N VAL A 132 14.74 -8.87 -10.62
CA VAL A 132 13.66 -9.60 -11.27
C VAL A 132 12.33 -8.90 -11.01
N PHE A 133 12.04 -8.50 -9.77
CA PHE A 133 10.81 -7.77 -9.44
C PHE A 133 10.71 -6.43 -10.17
N ARG A 134 11.80 -5.67 -10.25
CA ARG A 134 11.85 -4.41 -11.00
C ARG A 134 11.57 -4.63 -12.49
N ALA A 135 12.19 -5.67 -13.08
CA ALA A 135 11.95 -6.03 -14.47
C ALA A 135 10.50 -6.49 -14.71
N GLN A 136 9.93 -7.28 -13.79
CA GLN A 136 8.54 -7.73 -13.85
C GLN A 136 7.57 -6.55 -13.80
N ILE A 137 7.75 -5.62 -12.86
CA ILE A 137 6.93 -4.42 -12.74
C ILE A 137 7.01 -3.58 -14.03
N ALA A 138 8.20 -3.39 -14.59
CA ALA A 138 8.37 -2.67 -15.85
C ALA A 138 7.61 -3.36 -17.00
N TYR A 139 7.71 -4.68 -17.10
CA TYR A 139 6.99 -5.48 -18.09
C TYR A 139 5.47 -5.36 -17.91
N ASP A 140 4.97 -5.48 -16.68
CA ASP A 140 3.53 -5.40 -16.38
C ASP A 140 2.95 -4.02 -16.73
N ILE A 141 3.69 -2.94 -16.46
CA ILE A 141 3.30 -1.58 -16.85
C ILE A 141 3.18 -1.46 -18.37
N ILE A 142 4.17 -1.97 -19.13
CA ILE A 142 4.13 -1.96 -20.60
C ILE A 142 2.91 -2.74 -21.09
N LYS A 143 2.70 -3.96 -20.57
CA LYS A 143 1.58 -4.83 -20.97
C LYS A 143 0.21 -4.22 -20.64
N PHE A 144 0.09 -3.56 -19.49
CA PHE A 144 -1.13 -2.83 -19.14
C PHE A 144 -1.37 -1.65 -20.10
N GLY A 145 -0.33 -0.88 -20.43
CA GLY A 145 -0.41 0.24 -21.37
C GLY A 145 -0.82 -0.17 -22.79
N GLU A 146 -0.36 -1.32 -23.28
CA GLU A 146 -0.73 -1.87 -24.59
C GLU A 146 -2.25 -2.08 -24.75
N GLN A 147 -2.99 -2.26 -23.64
CA GLN A 147 -4.45 -2.41 -23.68
C GLN A 147 -5.17 -1.13 -24.10
N PHE A 148 -4.56 0.04 -23.88
CA PHE A 148 -5.11 1.35 -24.22
C PHE A 148 -4.57 1.90 -25.55
N ALA A 149 -3.50 1.30 -26.09
CA ALA A 149 -2.89 1.70 -27.36
C ALA A 149 -3.70 1.27 -28.61
N LYS A 150 -4.88 0.66 -28.44
CA LYS A 150 -5.76 0.25 -29.55
C LYS A 150 -6.68 1.36 -30.08
N GLU A 151 -6.62 2.58 -29.57
CA GLU A 151 -7.13 3.76 -30.27
C GLU A 151 -5.97 4.44 -31.03
N PRO A 152 -6.09 4.74 -32.33
CA PRO A 152 -5.04 5.44 -33.06
C PRO A 152 -4.84 6.83 -32.44
N ALA A 153 -3.70 7.04 -31.79
CA ALA A 153 -3.34 8.32 -31.21
C ALA A 153 -3.19 9.36 -32.33
N LYS A 154 -4.02 10.41 -32.28
CA LYS A 154 -3.74 11.67 -32.96
C LYS A 154 -2.45 12.24 -32.36
N ASP A 155 -1.52 12.62 -33.24
CA ASP A 155 -0.19 13.16 -32.96
C ASP A 155 -0.05 13.87 -31.60
N THR A 156 0.54 13.18 -30.64
CA THR A 156 1.03 13.80 -29.41
C THR A 156 2.53 13.59 -29.34
N LYS A 157 3.26 14.65 -29.66
CA LYS A 157 4.71 14.75 -29.46
C LYS A 157 5.00 14.58 -27.96
N PHE A 158 5.69 13.52 -27.59
CA PHE A 158 6.27 13.43 -26.26
C PHE A 158 7.31 14.53 -26.09
N CYS A 159 7.19 15.27 -24.99
CA CYS A 159 8.14 16.32 -24.60
C CYS A 159 9.43 15.63 -24.15
N ASN A 160 10.54 15.89 -24.85
CA ASN A 160 11.87 15.54 -24.37
C ASN A 160 12.18 16.41 -23.15
N ILE A 161 12.51 15.77 -22.03
CA ILE A 161 13.01 16.41 -20.81
C ILE A 161 14.46 16.84 -21.06
#